data_AF-A0A1G0JP63-F1
#
_entry.id   AF-A0A1G0JP63-F1
#
_cell.length_a   1.000
_cell.length_b   1.000
_cell.length_c   1.000
_cell.angle_alpha   90.00
_cell.angle_beta   90.00
_cell.angle_gamma   90.00
#
_symmetry.space_group_name_H-M   'P 1'
#
loop_
_entity.id
_entity.type
_entity.pdbx_description
1 polymer ?
#
loop_
_entity_poly.entity_id
_entity_poly.type
_entity_poly.pdbx_seq_one_letter_code
_entity_poly.pdbx_strand_id
1 'polypeptide(L)'
;MIDKPLDARLAYRLVYPLRNSRITPNHLTSVRLLFGILAAAGLSTGDYFWINIGALCFVISNFLDHSDGELARLTGKMSKSGHYFDLASDAIVNIILFIGIGTGLMHSQLGFWALFMGMLSGLAVAGIYFMRNEIEKFIGKSDARQPNIGIIEAEDVLYLLPLVTLMGWLIPFLILATAGAPVFALWTLKEYREIRIKQS
;
A
#
# COMPACT_ATOMS: atom_id res chain seq x y z
N MET A 1 18.17 -9.29 -16.99
CA MET A 1 17.18 -9.97 -16.11
C MET A 1 17.47 -9.71 -14.62
N ILE A 2 18.00 -8.54 -14.24
CA ILE A 2 18.32 -8.19 -12.86
C ILE A 2 17.69 -6.82 -12.63
N ASP A 3 16.38 -6.74 -12.32
CA ASP A 3 15.68 -5.46 -12.03
C ASP A 3 14.24 -5.69 -11.51
N LYS A 4 14.06 -6.73 -10.68
CA LYS A 4 12.80 -6.94 -9.94
C LYS A 4 13.11 -6.99 -8.45
N PRO A 5 12.36 -6.25 -7.60
CA PRO A 5 12.54 -6.28 -6.17
C PRO A 5 12.25 -7.69 -5.61
N LEU A 6 12.77 -7.98 -4.41
CA LEU A 6 12.93 -9.34 -3.88
C LEU A 6 11.58 -10.02 -3.58
N ASP A 7 10.64 -9.22 -3.10
CA ASP A 7 9.21 -9.46 -3.02
C ASP A 7 8.60 -9.89 -4.36
N ALA A 8 8.85 -9.19 -5.46
CA ALA A 8 8.32 -9.55 -6.79
C ALA A 8 8.87 -10.91 -7.29
N ARG A 9 10.08 -11.30 -6.90
CA ARG A 9 10.66 -12.62 -7.23
C ARG A 9 10.01 -13.75 -6.43
N LEU A 10 9.73 -13.52 -5.15
CA LEU A 10 9.06 -14.48 -4.29
C LEU A 10 7.59 -14.63 -4.68
N ALA A 11 6.92 -13.51 -4.95
CA ALA A 11 5.58 -13.43 -5.50
C ALA A 11 5.47 -14.23 -6.79
N TYR A 12 6.39 -14.00 -7.74
CA TYR A 12 6.48 -14.78 -8.98
C TYR A 12 6.58 -16.29 -8.71
N ARG A 13 7.43 -16.73 -7.77
CA ARG A 13 7.59 -18.16 -7.45
C ARG A 13 6.35 -18.79 -6.83
N LEU A 14 5.60 -18.05 -6.01
CA LEU A 14 4.35 -18.53 -5.40
C LEU A 14 3.20 -18.56 -6.40
N VAL A 15 3.17 -17.62 -7.34
CA VAL A 15 2.13 -17.47 -8.35
C VAL A 15 2.36 -18.38 -9.56
N TYR A 16 3.61 -18.71 -9.88
CA TYR A 16 3.98 -19.59 -10.99
C TYR A 16 3.24 -20.94 -11.01
N PRO A 17 3.12 -21.71 -9.91
CA PRO A 17 2.33 -22.94 -9.89
C PRO A 17 0.82 -22.70 -10.04
N LEU A 18 0.33 -21.50 -9.70
CA LEU A 18 -1.08 -21.12 -9.83
C LEU A 18 -1.46 -20.72 -11.26
N ARG A 19 -0.50 -20.61 -12.19
CA ARG A 19 -0.71 -20.26 -13.61
C ARG A 19 -1.73 -21.15 -14.32
N ASN A 20 -1.77 -22.43 -13.97
CA ASN A 20 -2.69 -23.43 -14.56
C ASN A 20 -3.95 -23.66 -13.71
N SER A 21 -4.13 -22.92 -12.61
CA SER A 21 -5.31 -23.01 -11.75
C SER A 21 -6.45 -22.13 -12.29
N ARG A 22 -7.68 -22.37 -11.80
CA ARG A 22 -8.86 -21.52 -12.09
C ARG A 22 -8.89 -20.22 -11.26
N ILE A 23 -7.84 -19.92 -10.51
CA ILE A 23 -7.77 -18.74 -9.64
C ILE A 23 -7.65 -17.49 -10.53
N THR A 24 -8.57 -16.56 -10.36
CA THR A 24 -8.58 -15.28 -11.07
C THR A 24 -7.83 -14.22 -10.25
N PRO A 25 -7.29 -13.17 -10.88
CA PRO A 25 -6.68 -12.04 -10.17
C PRO A 25 -7.60 -11.45 -9.08
N ASN A 26 -8.90 -11.35 -9.37
CA ASN A 26 -9.91 -10.86 -8.41
C ASN A 26 -9.99 -11.68 -7.11
N HIS A 27 -9.68 -12.98 -7.14
CA HIS A 27 -9.63 -13.78 -5.91
C HIS A 27 -8.42 -13.38 -5.04
N LEU A 28 -7.27 -13.09 -5.65
CA LEU A 28 -6.10 -12.60 -4.90
C LEU A 28 -6.39 -11.21 -4.31
N THR A 29 -6.96 -10.29 -5.09
CA THR A 29 -7.36 -8.96 -4.59
C THR A 29 -8.36 -9.06 -3.43
N SER A 30 -9.30 -10.01 -3.48
CA SER A 30 -10.26 -10.24 -2.38
C SER A 30 -9.57 -10.76 -1.11
N VAL A 31 -8.59 -11.66 -1.27
CA VAL A 31 -7.80 -12.18 -0.14
C VAL A 31 -6.90 -11.07 0.43
N ARG A 32 -6.27 -10.27 -0.42
CA ARG A 32 -5.53 -9.06 -0.04
C ARG A 32 -6.40 -8.14 0.82
N LEU A 33 -7.61 -7.82 0.35
CA LEU A 33 -8.55 -6.97 1.08
C LEU A 33 -8.92 -7.57 2.44
N LEU A 34 -9.17 -8.88 2.51
CA LEU A 34 -9.44 -9.57 3.76
C LEU A 34 -8.28 -9.43 4.76
N PHE A 35 -7.04 -9.66 4.32
CA PHE A 35 -5.85 -9.47 5.17
C PHE A 35 -5.65 -8.02 5.58
N GLY A 36 -5.97 -7.05 4.71
CA GLY A 36 -5.92 -5.62 5.04
C GLY A 36 -6.95 -5.23 6.11
N ILE A 37 -8.16 -5.80 6.07
CA ILE A 37 -9.18 -5.60 7.10
C ILE A 37 -8.74 -6.22 8.43
N LEU A 38 -8.20 -7.44 8.41
CA LEU A 38 -7.66 -8.09 9.60
C LEU A 38 -6.48 -7.31 10.19
N ALA A 39 -5.64 -6.71 9.34
CA ALA A 39 -4.56 -5.85 9.77
C ALA A 39 -5.07 -4.62 10.53
N ALA A 40 -6.01 -3.89 9.93
CA ALA A 40 -6.63 -2.72 10.56
C ALA A 40 -7.33 -3.06 11.88
N ALA A 41 -8.04 -4.21 11.92
CA ALA A 41 -8.70 -4.69 13.12
C ALA A 41 -7.71 -5.05 14.24
N GLY A 42 -6.59 -5.72 13.91
CA GLY A 42 -5.54 -6.02 14.88
C GLY A 42 -4.89 -4.74 15.43
N LEU A 43 -4.58 -3.79 14.55
CA LEU A 43 -3.96 -2.51 14.92
C LEU A 43 -4.88 -1.62 15.76
N SER A 44 -6.21 -1.70 15.56
CA SER A 44 -7.18 -0.89 16.30
C SER A 44 -7.39 -1.33 17.74
N THR A 45 -6.98 -2.56 18.09
CA THR A 45 -7.14 -3.07 19.47
C THR A 45 -6.28 -2.32 20.50
N GLY A 46 -5.16 -1.74 20.08
CA GLY A 46 -4.18 -1.14 21.01
C GLY A 46 -3.35 -2.17 21.80
N ASP A 47 -3.64 -3.47 21.68
CA ASP A 47 -2.94 -4.53 22.39
C ASP A 47 -1.69 -4.99 21.63
N TYR A 48 -0.58 -5.17 22.35
CA TYR A 48 0.71 -5.50 21.73
C TYR A 48 0.65 -6.76 20.86
N PHE A 49 -0.01 -7.82 21.33
CA PHE A 49 -0.07 -9.09 20.60
C PHE A 49 -0.88 -8.93 19.30
N TRP A 50 -2.05 -8.31 19.39
CA TRP A 50 -2.95 -8.09 18.26
C TRP A 50 -2.41 -7.08 17.24
N ILE A 51 -1.70 -6.04 17.70
CA ILE A 51 -1.00 -5.07 16.85
C ILE A 51 0.05 -5.78 15.97
N ASN A 52 0.85 -6.67 16.56
CA ASN A 52 1.90 -7.38 15.82
C ASN A 52 1.30 -8.38 14.81
N ILE A 53 0.22 -9.08 15.18
CA ILE A 53 -0.53 -9.91 14.24
C ILE A 53 -1.10 -9.05 13.10
N GLY A 54 -1.63 -7.87 13.42
CA GLY A 54 -2.17 -6.94 12.44
C GLY A 54 -1.10 -6.47 11.44
N ALA A 55 0.09 -6.12 11.92
CA ALA A 55 1.21 -5.73 11.06
C ALA A 55 1.70 -6.88 10.17
N LEU A 56 1.72 -8.12 10.68
CA LEU A 56 2.06 -9.29 9.87
C LEU A 56 1.01 -9.55 8.78
N CYS A 57 -0.27 -9.46 9.12
CA CYS A 57 -1.37 -9.55 8.15
C CYS A 57 -1.25 -8.48 7.07
N PHE A 58 -0.82 -7.26 7.44
CA PHE A 58 -0.61 -6.19 6.47
C PHE A 58 0.51 -6.51 5.48
N VAL A 59 1.65 -7.00 5.95
CA VAL A 59 2.76 -7.39 5.05
C VAL A 59 2.35 -8.54 4.13
N ILE A 60 1.55 -9.48 4.62
CA ILE A 60 0.97 -10.54 3.78
C ILE A 60 0.04 -9.93 2.71
N SER A 61 -0.84 -9.00 3.10
CA SER A 61 -1.72 -8.27 2.17
C SER A 61 -0.92 -7.54 1.09
N ASN A 62 0.17 -6.86 1.46
CA ASN A 62 1.01 -6.13 0.52
C ASN A 62 1.78 -7.05 -0.43
N PHE A 63 2.24 -8.20 0.08
CA PHE A 63 2.89 -9.21 -0.74
C PHE A 63 1.94 -9.86 -1.76
N LEU A 64 0.66 -10.04 -1.40
CA LEU A 64 -0.36 -10.59 -2.30
C LEU A 64 -0.70 -9.65 -3.46
N ASP A 65 -0.58 -8.34 -3.26
CA ASP A 65 -0.72 -7.30 -4.29
C ASP A 65 0.36 -7.39 -5.37
N HIS A 66 1.62 -7.50 -4.92
CA HIS A 66 2.73 -7.72 -5.83
C HIS A 66 2.55 -9.03 -6.62
N SER A 67 1.90 -10.01 -5.99
CA SER A 67 1.59 -11.31 -6.58
C SER A 67 0.46 -11.25 -7.62
N ASP A 68 -0.62 -10.52 -7.39
CA ASP A 68 -1.72 -10.40 -8.36
C ASP A 68 -1.33 -9.56 -9.59
N GLY A 69 -0.55 -8.51 -9.40
CA GLY A 69 0.00 -7.69 -10.48
C GLY A 69 0.95 -8.47 -11.39
N GLU A 70 1.76 -9.37 -10.82
CA GLU A 70 2.60 -10.29 -11.58
C GLU A 70 1.78 -11.40 -12.26
N LEU A 71 0.75 -11.96 -11.58
CA LEU A 71 -0.15 -12.96 -12.17
C LEU A 71 -0.91 -12.39 -13.38
N ALA A 72 -1.41 -11.16 -13.26
CA ALA A 72 -2.15 -10.48 -14.32
C ALA A 72 -1.28 -10.25 -15.56
N ARG A 73 0.00 -9.87 -15.36
CA ARG A 73 0.99 -9.75 -16.45
C ARG A 73 1.29 -11.10 -17.10
N LEU A 74 1.42 -12.17 -16.32
CA LEU A 74 1.76 -13.51 -16.82
C LEU A 74 0.61 -14.21 -17.54
N THR A 75 -0.62 -14.01 -17.08
CA THR A 75 -1.80 -14.67 -17.65
C THR A 75 -2.44 -13.87 -18.78
N GLY A 76 -2.03 -12.62 -18.99
CA GLY A 76 -2.60 -11.72 -20.00
C GLY A 76 -4.08 -11.36 -19.75
N LYS A 77 -4.63 -11.72 -18.58
CA LYS A 77 -6.03 -11.50 -18.21
C LYS A 77 -6.22 -10.14 -17.53
N MET A 78 -5.72 -9.07 -18.14
CA MET A 78 -6.00 -7.71 -17.65
C MET A 78 -7.40 -7.28 -18.08
N SER A 79 -8.35 -7.29 -17.15
CA SER A 79 -9.68 -6.69 -17.36
C SER A 79 -9.69 -5.25 -16.84
N LYS A 80 -10.35 -4.33 -17.57
CA LYS A 80 -10.59 -2.96 -17.09
C LYS A 80 -11.33 -2.93 -15.75
N SER A 81 -12.27 -3.85 -15.54
CA SER A 81 -13.01 -3.96 -14.27
C SER A 81 -12.15 -4.48 -13.14
N GLY A 82 -11.23 -5.41 -13.42
CA GLY A 82 -10.28 -5.94 -12.43
C GLY A 82 -9.32 -4.85 -11.95
N HIS A 83 -8.75 -4.08 -12.87
CA HIS A 83 -7.83 -2.99 -12.52
C HIS A 83 -8.48 -1.90 -11.66
N TYR A 84 -9.74 -1.58 -11.89
CA TYR A 84 -10.45 -0.62 -11.02
C TYR A 84 -10.73 -1.20 -9.63
N PHE A 85 -11.07 -2.48 -9.54
CA PHE A 85 -11.30 -3.16 -8.27
C PHE A 85 -10.03 -3.26 -7.43
N ASP A 86 -8.90 -3.52 -8.08
CA ASP A 86 -7.55 -3.52 -7.51
C ASP A 86 -7.23 -2.16 -6.88
N LEU A 87 -7.26 -1.10 -7.70
CA LEU A 87 -7.02 0.28 -7.28
C LEU A 87 -7.92 0.72 -6.11
N ALA A 88 -9.20 0.33 -6.14
CA ALA A 88 -10.13 0.64 -5.06
C ALA A 88 -9.79 -0.14 -3.78
N SER A 89 -9.45 -1.42 -3.90
CA SER A 89 -9.08 -2.27 -2.75
C SER A 89 -7.81 -1.73 -2.09
N ASP A 90 -6.83 -1.29 -2.86
CA ASP A 90 -5.56 -0.76 -2.37
C ASP A 90 -5.76 0.53 -1.58
N ALA A 91 -6.55 1.45 -2.13
CA ALA A 91 -6.90 2.69 -1.46
C ALA A 91 -7.65 2.42 -0.15
N ILE A 92 -8.62 1.48 -0.18
CA ILE A 92 -9.38 1.09 1.02
C ILE A 92 -8.44 0.51 2.08
N VAL A 93 -7.58 -0.46 1.73
CA VAL A 93 -6.64 -1.11 2.66
C VAL A 93 -5.72 -0.08 3.31
N ASN A 94 -5.15 0.85 2.54
CA ASN A 94 -4.29 1.89 3.09
C ASN A 94 -5.05 2.82 4.05
N ILE A 95 -6.26 3.25 3.69
CA ILE A 95 -7.08 4.14 4.55
C ILE A 95 -7.44 3.44 5.86
N ILE A 96 -7.97 2.21 5.80
CA ILE A 96 -8.39 1.49 7.01
C ILE A 96 -7.19 1.12 7.88
N LEU A 97 -6.01 0.88 7.31
CA LEU A 97 -4.79 0.60 8.06
C LEU A 97 -4.42 1.78 8.97
N PHE A 98 -4.32 2.99 8.41
CA PHE A 98 -3.96 4.17 9.18
C PHE A 98 -5.06 4.58 10.18
N ILE A 99 -6.33 4.38 9.83
CA ILE A 99 -7.45 4.54 10.78
C ILE A 99 -7.32 3.52 11.93
N GLY A 100 -6.94 2.28 11.64
CA GLY A 100 -6.68 1.25 12.63
C GLY A 100 -5.57 1.65 13.60
N ILE A 101 -4.44 2.11 13.07
CA ILE A 101 -3.31 2.63 13.88
C ILE A 101 -3.78 3.81 14.75
N GLY A 102 -4.47 4.79 14.15
CA GLY A 102 -4.99 5.96 14.85
C GLY A 102 -5.95 5.58 15.98
N THR A 103 -6.83 4.61 15.74
CA THR A 103 -7.80 4.10 16.73
C THR A 103 -7.09 3.39 17.87
N GLY A 104 -6.14 2.49 17.57
CA GLY A 104 -5.38 1.76 18.59
C GLY A 104 -4.52 2.67 19.47
N LEU A 105 -4.13 3.84 18.96
CA LEU A 105 -3.37 4.85 19.69
C LEU A 105 -4.25 5.87 20.42
N MET A 106 -5.58 5.78 20.39
CA MET A 106 -6.47 6.75 21.06
C MET A 106 -6.29 6.81 22.57
N HIS A 107 -5.89 5.70 23.20
CA HIS A 107 -5.62 5.64 24.64
C HIS A 107 -4.18 6.06 25.01
N SER A 108 -3.38 6.46 24.01
CA SER A 108 -2.00 6.93 24.22
C SER A 108 -1.96 8.44 24.49
N GLN A 109 -0.74 8.99 24.57
CA GLN A 109 -0.46 10.42 24.74
C GLN A 109 -1.09 11.30 23.65
N LEU A 110 -1.35 10.74 22.47
CA LEU A 110 -1.97 11.44 21.35
C LEU A 110 -3.49 11.65 21.54
N GLY A 111 -4.15 10.84 22.37
CA GLY A 111 -5.59 10.93 22.58
C GLY A 111 -6.39 10.82 21.27
N PHE A 112 -7.48 11.58 21.19
CA PHE A 112 -8.34 11.63 20.00
C PHE A 112 -7.64 12.18 18.74
N TRP A 113 -6.52 12.91 18.90
CA TRP A 113 -5.74 13.39 17.76
C TRP A 113 -5.15 12.25 16.93
N ALA A 114 -4.86 11.09 17.54
CA ALA A 114 -4.37 9.92 16.83
C ALA A 114 -5.32 9.48 15.70
N LEU A 115 -6.64 9.57 15.92
CA LEU A 115 -7.62 9.22 14.90
C LEU A 115 -7.59 10.21 13.72
N PHE A 116 -7.51 11.52 13.98
CA PHE A 116 -7.37 12.54 12.94
C PHE A 116 -6.08 12.38 12.15
N MET A 117 -4.98 12.10 12.83
CA MET A 117 -3.67 11.81 12.23
C MET A 117 -3.73 10.57 11.32
N GLY A 118 -4.40 9.52 11.78
CA GLY A 118 -4.66 8.31 11.00
C GLY A 118 -5.49 8.58 9.75
N MET A 119 -6.61 9.29 9.87
CA MET A 119 -7.44 9.67 8.72
C MET A 119 -6.67 10.51 7.70
N LEU A 120 -5.93 11.53 8.17
CA LEU A 120 -5.14 12.40 7.30
C LEU A 120 -4.03 11.63 6.57
N SER A 121 -3.30 10.78 7.29
CA SER A 121 -2.24 9.94 6.71
C SER A 121 -2.80 8.95 5.70
N GLY A 122 -3.88 8.25 6.04
CA GLY A 122 -4.53 7.27 5.16
C GLY A 122 -5.04 7.89 3.86
N LEU A 123 -5.70 9.05 3.95
CA LEU A 123 -6.17 9.79 2.77
C LEU A 123 -5.01 10.30 1.91
N ALA A 124 -3.94 10.81 2.53
CA ALA A 124 -2.77 11.28 1.80
C ALA A 124 -2.08 10.13 1.04
N VAL A 125 -1.86 8.98 1.70
CA VAL A 125 -1.25 7.79 1.09
C VAL A 125 -2.13 7.23 -0.04
N ALA A 126 -3.44 7.12 0.15
CA ALA A 126 -4.35 6.68 -0.90
C ALA A 126 -4.34 7.65 -2.10
N GLY A 127 -4.26 8.97 -1.84
CA GLY A 127 -4.11 9.98 -2.89
C GLY A 127 -2.80 9.86 -3.66
N ILE A 128 -1.68 9.65 -2.97
CA ILE A 128 -0.37 9.38 -3.58
C ILE A 128 -0.46 8.19 -4.52
N TYR A 129 -0.99 7.07 -4.03
CA TYR A 129 -1.15 5.85 -4.80
C TYR A 129 -1.97 6.08 -6.08
N PHE A 130 -3.13 6.72 -5.94
CA PHE A 130 -4.00 7.04 -7.08
C PHE A 130 -3.26 7.87 -8.14
N MET A 131 -2.57 8.94 -7.73
CA MET A 131 -1.85 9.81 -8.66
C MET A 131 -0.68 9.09 -9.33
N ARG A 132 0.03 8.21 -8.61
CA ARG A 132 1.11 7.39 -9.16
C ARG A 132 0.58 6.41 -10.21
N ASN A 133 -0.52 5.72 -9.93
CA ASN A 133 -1.18 4.86 -10.91
C ASN A 133 -1.61 5.65 -12.17
N GLU A 134 -2.07 6.90 -12.03
CA GLU A 134 -2.37 7.74 -13.20
C GLU A 134 -1.10 8.16 -13.96
N ILE A 135 -0.03 8.55 -13.28
CA ILE A 135 1.27 8.88 -13.91
C ILE A 135 1.80 7.68 -14.71
N GLU A 136 1.71 6.46 -14.17
CA GLU A 136 2.12 5.24 -14.86
C GLU A 136 1.37 5.02 -16.18
N LYS A 137 0.08 5.39 -16.24
CA LYS A 137 -0.72 5.28 -17.46
C LYS A 137 -0.26 6.26 -18.54
N PHE A 138 0.18 7.45 -18.17
CA PHE A 138 0.63 8.48 -19.12
C PHE A 138 2.03 8.22 -19.66
N ILE A 139 2.97 7.79 -18.81
CA ILE A 139 4.39 7.66 -19.19
C ILE A 139 4.76 6.21 -19.58
N GLY A 140 3.98 5.21 -19.16
CA GLY A 140 4.28 3.80 -19.36
C GLY A 140 5.31 3.27 -18.35
N LYS A 141 5.17 2.00 -17.95
CA LYS A 141 5.93 1.35 -16.86
C LYS A 141 7.47 1.37 -17.01
N SER A 142 7.98 1.58 -18.21
CA SER A 142 9.43 1.65 -18.49
C SER A 142 10.04 3.02 -18.23
N ASP A 143 9.28 4.11 -18.44
CA ASP A 143 9.74 5.49 -18.24
C ASP A 143 9.16 6.12 -16.95
N ALA A 144 8.11 5.53 -16.36
CA ALA A 144 7.60 5.89 -15.04
C ALA A 144 8.52 5.43 -13.89
N ARG A 145 9.49 4.54 -14.17
CA ARG A 145 10.61 4.28 -13.28
C ARG A 145 11.50 5.52 -13.29
N GLN A 146 11.24 6.43 -12.35
CA GLN A 146 12.13 7.57 -12.15
C GLN A 146 13.59 7.09 -12.04
N PRO A 147 14.53 7.76 -12.72
CA PRO A 147 15.94 7.49 -12.55
C PRO A 147 16.35 7.90 -11.13
N ASN A 148 16.42 6.94 -10.20
CA ASN A 148 17.28 6.87 -9.00
C ASN A 148 17.64 8.18 -8.25
N ILE A 149 16.73 9.16 -8.20
CA ILE A 149 16.87 10.37 -7.40
C ILE A 149 15.56 10.55 -6.63
N GLY A 150 15.31 9.71 -5.62
CA GLY A 150 14.06 9.88 -4.87
C GLY A 150 13.58 8.89 -3.79
N ILE A 151 14.38 7.95 -3.28
CA ILE A 151 14.34 7.50 -1.87
C ILE A 151 12.95 7.00 -1.34
N ILE A 152 12.68 5.70 -1.49
CA ILE A 152 11.64 4.91 -0.75
C ILE A 152 10.19 5.27 -1.12
N GLU A 153 9.47 4.33 -1.74
CA GLU A 153 8.03 4.50 -2.01
C GLU A 153 7.23 4.49 -0.70
N ALA A 154 6.06 5.14 -0.67
CA ALA A 154 5.21 5.13 0.52
C ALA A 154 4.85 3.69 0.95
N GLU A 155 4.72 2.78 -0.02
CA GLU A 155 4.48 1.35 0.17
C GLU A 155 5.69 0.62 0.78
N ASP A 156 6.91 0.99 0.38
CA ASP A 156 8.15 0.46 0.94
C ASP A 156 8.29 0.78 2.44
N VAL A 157 7.86 1.98 2.83
CA VAL A 157 7.82 2.39 4.25
C VAL A 157 6.88 1.49 5.06
N LEU A 158 5.76 1.06 4.47
CA LEU A 158 4.78 0.23 5.15
C LEU A 158 5.27 -1.21 5.37
N TYR A 159 6.25 -1.71 4.60
CA TYR A 159 6.91 -2.99 4.90
C TYR A 159 7.71 -2.95 6.21
N LEU A 160 8.05 -1.77 6.72
CA LEU A 160 8.69 -1.61 8.04
C LEU A 160 7.68 -1.74 9.20
N LEU A 161 6.37 -1.78 8.93
CA LEU A 161 5.34 -1.77 9.96
C LEU A 161 5.48 -2.89 11.00
N PRO A 162 5.83 -4.16 10.67
CA PRO A 162 6.10 -5.19 11.68
C PRO A 162 7.28 -4.83 12.59
N LEU A 163 8.34 -4.21 12.07
CA LEU A 163 9.48 -3.79 12.88
C LEU A 163 9.10 -2.62 13.78
N VAL A 164 8.33 -1.66 13.26
CA VAL A 164 7.82 -0.51 14.03
C VAL A 164 6.92 -0.98 15.17
N THR A 165 6.03 -1.95 14.91
CA THR A 165 5.11 -2.50 15.92
C THR A 165 5.83 -3.31 16.98
N LEU A 166 6.81 -4.14 16.60
CA LEU A 166 7.63 -4.90 17.55
C LEU A 166 8.40 -4.00 18.52
N MET A 167 8.90 -2.87 18.01
CA MET A 167 9.65 -1.87 18.80
C MET A 167 8.73 -0.90 19.58
N GLY A 168 7.41 -0.99 19.41
CA GLY A 168 6.45 -0.08 20.05
C GLY A 168 6.49 1.36 19.49
N TRP A 169 7.04 1.56 18.30
CA TRP A 169 7.28 2.87 17.67
C TRP A 169 6.09 3.37 16.83
N LEU A 170 4.87 2.89 17.12
CA LEU A 170 3.67 3.30 16.38
C LEU A 170 3.36 4.80 16.49
N ILE A 171 3.61 5.41 17.66
CA ILE A 171 3.40 6.85 17.87
C ILE A 171 4.32 7.70 16.96
N PRO A 172 5.66 7.57 17.01
CA PRO A 172 6.53 8.34 16.13
C PRO A 172 6.29 8.00 14.66
N PHE A 173 5.94 6.75 14.32
CA PHE A 173 5.55 6.37 12.97
C PHE A 173 4.34 7.13 12.46
N LEU A 174 3.26 7.21 13.26
CA LEU A 174 2.05 7.94 12.88
C LEU A 174 2.31 9.45 12.73
N ILE A 175 3.15 10.03 13.62
CA ILE A 175 3.56 11.43 13.51
C ILE A 175 4.33 11.68 12.21
N LEU A 176 5.31 10.84 11.90
CA LEU A 176 6.09 10.93 10.67
C LEU A 176 5.22 10.75 9.42
N ALA A 177 4.28 9.80 9.43
CA ALA A 177 3.34 9.61 8.34
C ALA A 177 2.42 10.83 8.15
N THR A 178 1.93 11.40 9.24
CA THR A 178 1.04 12.58 9.21
C THR A 178 1.76 13.82 8.67
N ALA A 179 3.03 13.99 8.98
CA ALA A 179 3.83 15.10 8.47
C ALA A 179 4.31 14.84 7.02
N GLY A 180 4.80 13.64 6.75
CA GLY A 180 5.44 13.28 5.49
C GLY A 180 4.46 13.00 4.34
N ALA A 181 3.39 12.25 4.60
CA ALA A 181 2.47 11.83 3.53
C ALA A 181 1.77 13.01 2.84
N PRO A 182 1.25 14.04 3.52
CA PRO A 182 0.66 15.20 2.84
C PRO A 182 1.67 15.99 2.00
N VAL A 183 2.91 16.15 2.50
CA VAL A 183 3.98 16.84 1.75
C VAL A 183 4.31 16.05 0.48
N PHE A 184 4.46 14.73 0.60
CA PHE A 184 4.72 13.85 -0.54
C PHE A 184 3.54 13.82 -1.53
N ALA A 185 2.30 13.88 -1.03
CA ALA A 185 1.10 14.00 -1.85
C ALA A 185 1.08 15.30 -2.66
N LEU A 186 1.45 16.43 -2.07
CA LEU A 186 1.53 17.70 -2.79
C LEU A 186 2.64 17.69 -3.85
N TRP A 187 3.79 17.07 -3.55
CA TRP A 187 4.86 16.92 -4.53
C TRP A 187 4.42 16.03 -5.71
N THR A 188 3.80 14.89 -5.40
CA THR A 188 3.19 13.96 -6.35
C THR A 188 2.16 14.65 -7.23
N LEU A 189 1.32 15.51 -6.64
CA LEU A 189 0.30 16.27 -7.36
C LEU A 189 0.91 17.27 -8.34
N LYS A 190 2.00 17.94 -7.94
CA LYS A 190 2.74 18.85 -8.83
C LYS A 190 3.30 18.11 -10.02
N GLU A 191 3.97 16.98 -9.77
CA GLU A 191 4.53 16.13 -10.82
C GLU A 191 3.43 15.62 -11.77
N TYR A 192 2.32 15.12 -11.23
CA TYR A 192 1.16 14.68 -12.02
C TYR A 192 0.64 15.79 -12.95
N ARG A 193 0.52 17.03 -12.45
CA ARG A 193 0.07 18.17 -13.25
C ARG A 193 1.04 18.51 -14.37
N GLU A 194 2.34 18.51 -14.10
CA GLU A 194 3.37 18.81 -15.10
C GLU A 194 3.38 17.79 -16.24
N ILE A 195 3.22 16.50 -15.91
CA ILE A 195 3.15 15.41 -16.90
C ILE A 195 1.87 15.53 -17.73
N ARG A 196 0.73 15.78 -17.08
CA ARG A 196 -0.56 15.91 -17.77
C ARG A 196 -0.57 17.07 -18.76
N ILE A 197 0.07 18.19 -18.44
CA ILE A 197 0.19 19.36 -19.34
C ILE A 197 1.08 19.05 -20.54
N LYS A 198 2.17 18.28 -20.37
CA LYS A 198 3.07 17.92 -21.48
C LYS A 198 2.45 16.99 -22.53
N GLN A 199 1.35 16.31 -22.19
CA GLN A 199 0.66 15.36 -23.08
C GLN A 199 -0.68 15.89 -23.66
N SER A 200 -1.12 17.09 -23.26
CA SER A 200 -2.29 17.77 -23.84
C SER A 200 -1.89 18.73 -24.95
#